data_AF-A0A090W8V8-F1
#
_entry.id   AF-A0A090W8V8-F1
#
_cell.length_a   1.000
_cell.length_b   1.000
_cell.length_c   1.000
_cell.angle_alpha   90.00
_cell.angle_beta   90.00
_cell.angle_gamma   90.00
#
_symmetry.space_group_name_H-M   'P 1'
#
loop_
_entity.id
_entity.type
_entity.pdbx_description
1 polymer ?
#
loop_
_entity_poly.entity_id
_entity_poly.type
_entity_poly.pdbx_seq_one_letter_code
_entity_poly.pdbx_strand_id
1 'polypeptide(L)'
;MTEIEEKFLPNEILQKAIVSGNEYGWKRTDFKNVLEKAVENGLGIIGGQVQFKFPDGTCELYWQKYDSTEKQSGENWTEYCERTKNECLNQFDNLPSDSELVKDGIENFGFLKEKKDSNLNLTEYLIFILYFAKQDE
;
A
#
# COMPACT_ATOMS: atom_id res chain seq x y z
N MET A 1 8.19 15.95 -14.99
CA MET A 1 7.50 14.65 -14.95
C MET A 1 8.20 13.90 -13.85
N THR A 2 7.64 13.94 -12.64
CA THR A 2 8.23 13.28 -11.47
C THR A 2 8.32 11.80 -11.79
N GLU A 3 9.52 11.26 -11.76
CA GLU A 3 9.71 9.84 -12.01
C GLU A 3 9.01 9.08 -10.89
N ILE A 4 8.07 8.19 -11.22
CA ILE A 4 7.44 7.31 -10.24
C ILE A 4 8.41 6.20 -9.86
N GLU A 5 8.75 6.08 -8.58
CA GLU A 5 9.72 5.13 -8.06
C GLU A 5 9.29 3.68 -8.28
N GLU A 6 7.98 3.44 -8.40
CA GLU A 6 7.39 2.14 -8.73
C GLU A 6 7.93 1.58 -10.05
N LYS A 7 8.40 2.42 -10.99
CA LYS A 7 8.98 1.96 -12.26
C LYS A 7 10.23 1.08 -12.08
N PHE A 8 10.87 1.14 -10.92
CA PHE A 8 12.03 0.31 -10.57
C PHE A 8 11.62 -1.06 -10.00
N LEU A 9 10.33 -1.30 -9.76
CA LEU A 9 9.83 -2.61 -9.40
C LEU A 9 9.88 -3.57 -10.61
N PRO A 10 10.12 -4.87 -10.37
CA PRO A 10 10.02 -5.88 -11.41
C PRO A 10 8.65 -5.88 -12.09
N ASN A 11 8.62 -6.15 -13.40
CA ASN A 11 7.38 -6.20 -14.19
C ASN A 11 6.31 -7.13 -13.60
N GLU A 12 6.71 -8.26 -13.03
CA GLU A 12 5.82 -9.23 -12.36
C GLU A 12 5.09 -8.65 -11.14
N ILE A 13 5.67 -7.66 -10.46
CA ILE A 13 5.05 -6.93 -9.37
C ILE A 13 4.12 -5.85 -9.91
N LEU A 14 4.58 -5.09 -10.91
CA LEU A 14 3.81 -4.02 -11.52
C LEU A 14 2.54 -4.52 -12.23
N GLN A 15 2.58 -5.69 -12.86
CA GLN A 15 1.41 -6.28 -13.53
C GLN A 15 0.27 -6.64 -12.58
N LYS A 16 0.57 -6.82 -11.28
CA LYS A 16 -0.42 -7.08 -10.24
C LYS A 16 -0.94 -5.81 -9.57
N ALA A 17 -0.33 -4.66 -9.87
CA ALA A 17 -0.71 -3.41 -9.27
C ALA A 17 -2.08 -2.95 -9.77
N ILE A 18 -2.83 -2.32 -8.87
CA ILE A 18 -4.10 -1.66 -9.14
C ILE A 18 -3.84 -0.17 -9.00
N VAL A 19 -4.06 0.57 -10.09
CA VAL A 19 -3.81 2.01 -10.13
C VAL A 19 -5.01 2.77 -9.56
N SER A 20 -4.76 3.64 -8.59
CA SER A 20 -5.72 4.56 -7.98
C SER A 20 -5.25 5.99 -8.23
N GLY A 21 -5.76 6.63 -9.29
CA GLY A 21 -5.25 7.94 -9.71
C GLY A 21 -3.80 7.83 -10.18
N ASN A 22 -2.87 8.38 -9.40
CA ASN A 22 -1.41 8.29 -9.65
C ASN A 22 -0.70 7.33 -8.69
N GLU A 23 -1.45 6.59 -7.88
CA GLU A 23 -0.92 5.73 -6.83
C GLU A 23 -1.03 4.26 -7.23
N TYR A 24 -0.08 3.45 -6.76
CA TYR A 24 -0.08 2.01 -6.98
C TYR A 24 -0.43 1.29 -5.70
N GLY A 25 -1.44 0.42 -5.78
CA GLY A 25 -1.83 -0.48 -4.71
C GLY A 25 -1.78 -1.93 -5.11
N TRP A 26 -1.67 -2.81 -4.13
CA TRP A 26 -1.70 -4.26 -4.33
C TRP A 26 -2.75 -4.90 -3.44
N LYS A 27 -3.06 -6.17 -3.72
CA LYS A 27 -3.85 -7.00 -2.81
C LYS A 27 -3.04 -7.36 -1.57
N ARG A 28 -3.73 -7.59 -0.45
CA ARG A 28 -3.11 -8.03 0.81
C ARG A 28 -2.17 -9.22 0.61
N THR A 29 -2.58 -10.16 -0.24
CA THR A 29 -1.85 -11.38 -0.58
C THR A 29 -0.53 -11.13 -1.29
N ASP A 30 -0.41 -10.03 -2.03
CA ASP A 30 0.81 -9.69 -2.78
C ASP A 30 1.73 -8.74 -1.99
N PHE A 31 1.21 -8.08 -0.95
CA PHE A 31 1.91 -7.01 -0.23
C PHE A 31 3.32 -7.39 0.25
N LYS A 32 3.48 -8.55 0.91
CA LYS A 32 4.79 -8.98 1.42
C LYS A 32 5.81 -9.18 0.29
N ASN A 33 5.38 -9.80 -0.80
CA ASN A 33 6.22 -10.01 -1.98
C ASN A 33 6.59 -8.68 -2.67
N VAL A 34 5.69 -7.69 -2.68
CA VAL A 34 5.99 -6.34 -3.20
C VAL A 34 7.12 -5.71 -2.38
N LEU A 35 7.04 -5.76 -1.05
CA LEU A 35 8.09 -5.21 -0.17
C LEU A 35 9.44 -5.91 -0.35
N GLU A 36 9.44 -7.24 -0.47
CA GLU A 36 10.66 -8.01 -0.72
C GLU A 36 11.31 -7.58 -2.04
N LYS A 37 10.53 -7.52 -3.13
CA LYS A 37 11.04 -7.11 -4.45
C LYS A 37 11.48 -5.65 -4.51
N ALA A 38 10.83 -4.77 -3.77
CA ALA A 38 11.25 -3.38 -3.67
C ALA A 38 12.67 -3.28 -3.07
N VAL A 39 12.92 -3.95 -1.94
CA VAL A 39 14.23 -3.91 -1.28
C VAL A 39 15.32 -4.63 -2.11
N GLU A 40 14.99 -5.74 -2.76
CA GLU A 40 15.90 -6.41 -3.71
C GLU A 40 16.36 -5.47 -4.85
N ASN A 41 15.54 -4.49 -5.22
CA ASN A 41 15.83 -3.48 -6.24
C ASN A 41 16.36 -2.16 -5.64
N GLY A 42 16.74 -2.16 -4.36
CA GLY A 42 17.33 -0.99 -3.70
C GLY A 42 16.34 0.14 -3.43
N LEU A 43 15.05 -0.18 -3.29
CA LEU A 43 14.03 0.80 -2.90
C LEU A 43 13.80 0.76 -1.38
N GLY A 44 13.79 1.93 -0.78
CA GLY A 44 13.27 2.12 0.57
C GLY A 44 11.74 2.11 0.56
N ILE A 45 11.14 1.67 1.67
CA ILE A 45 9.70 1.71 1.83
C ILE A 45 9.35 2.99 2.56
N ILE A 46 8.42 3.80 2.04
CA ILE A 46 7.85 4.95 2.76
C ILE A 46 6.61 4.52 3.56
N GLY A 47 5.89 3.51 3.05
CA GLY A 47 4.66 3.00 3.62
C GLY A 47 3.46 3.38 2.75
N GLY A 48 2.33 3.72 3.36
CA GLY A 48 1.10 4.00 2.64
C GLY A 48 -0.15 3.66 3.44
N GLN A 49 -1.26 3.51 2.73
CA GLN A 49 -2.58 3.39 3.32
C GLN A 49 -3.50 2.40 2.61
N VAL A 50 -4.51 1.94 3.34
CA VAL A 50 -5.60 1.14 2.79
C VAL A 50 -6.57 2.05 2.00
N GLN A 51 -6.97 1.59 0.82
CA GLN A 51 -8.05 2.20 0.06
C GLN A 51 -9.05 1.14 -0.40
N PHE A 52 -10.30 1.58 -0.59
CA PHE A 52 -11.22 0.88 -1.47
C PHE A 52 -11.22 1.54 -2.85
N LYS A 53 -10.83 0.79 -3.88
CA LYS A 53 -10.76 1.28 -5.24
C LYS A 53 -11.90 0.70 -6.10
N PHE A 54 -12.87 1.54 -6.45
CA PHE A 54 -13.94 1.24 -7.38
C PHE A 54 -13.75 1.94 -8.74
N PRO A 55 -14.44 1.50 -9.81
CA PRO A 55 -14.43 2.23 -11.08
C PRO A 55 -14.98 3.66 -10.98
N ASP A 56 -15.97 3.87 -10.10
CA ASP A 56 -16.72 5.12 -9.93
C ASP A 56 -16.30 5.94 -8.70
N GLY A 57 -15.27 5.51 -7.97
CA GLY A 57 -14.75 6.25 -6.82
C GLY A 57 -13.64 5.53 -6.06
N THR A 58 -12.98 6.27 -5.18
CA THR A 58 -12.00 5.73 -4.22
C THR A 58 -12.41 6.18 -2.82
N CYS A 59 -12.39 5.26 -1.85
CA CYS A 59 -12.51 5.60 -0.43
C CYS A 59 -11.18 5.33 0.25
N GLU A 60 -10.57 6.38 0.80
CA GLU A 60 -9.26 6.29 1.43
C GLU A 60 -9.41 6.17 2.94
N LEU A 61 -8.91 5.08 3.53
CA LEU A 61 -8.94 4.87 4.97
C LEU A 61 -7.69 5.56 5.54
N TYR A 62 -7.71 6.90 5.63
CA TYR A 62 -6.57 7.72 6.07
C TYR A 62 -6.05 7.40 7.48
N TRP A 63 -6.77 6.58 8.25
CA TRP A 63 -6.38 6.11 9.57
C TRP A 63 -5.79 4.68 9.58
N GLN A 64 -5.89 3.93 8.47
CA GLN A 64 -5.30 2.60 8.31
C GLN A 64 -4.02 2.71 7.50
N LYS A 65 -2.95 3.13 8.19
CA LYS A 65 -1.63 3.42 7.61
C LYS A 65 -0.55 2.48 8.13
N TYR A 66 0.56 2.41 7.40
CA TYR A 66 1.72 1.57 7.72
C TYR A 66 3.02 2.27 7.31
N ASP A 67 3.13 3.52 7.75
CA ASP A 67 4.21 4.45 7.38
C ASP A 67 5.50 4.13 8.13
N SER A 68 6.59 3.92 7.39
CA SER A 68 7.93 3.77 7.96
C SER A 68 8.52 5.13 8.35
N THR A 69 9.53 5.10 9.20
CA THR A 69 10.22 6.33 9.62
C THR A 69 11.26 6.77 8.59
N GLU A 70 11.58 8.07 8.60
CA GLU A 70 12.60 8.65 7.74
C GLU A 70 13.98 8.00 7.92
N LYS A 71 14.86 8.25 6.96
CA LYS A 71 16.24 7.75 7.00
C LYS A 71 16.98 8.32 8.21
N GLN A 72 17.64 7.46 8.97
CA GLN A 72 18.35 7.86 10.18
C GLN A 72 19.74 8.43 9.86
N SER A 73 20.29 9.21 10.79
CA SER A 73 21.65 9.74 10.69
C SER A 73 22.67 8.60 10.79
N GLY A 74 23.63 8.57 9.85
CA GLY A 74 24.66 7.53 9.79
C GLY A 74 24.23 6.19 9.18
N GLU A 75 22.92 5.98 8.97
CA GLU A 75 22.38 4.80 8.29
C GLU A 75 22.84 4.78 6.82
N ASN A 76 23.26 3.64 6.29
CA ASN A 76 23.50 3.52 4.85
C ASN A 76 22.21 3.17 4.09
N TRP A 77 22.21 3.29 2.76
CA TRP A 77 20.99 3.10 1.98
C TRP A 77 20.41 1.68 2.06
N THR A 78 21.27 0.65 2.07
CA THR A 78 20.83 -0.74 2.21
C THR A 78 20.19 -0.99 3.59
N GLU A 79 20.79 -0.45 4.65
CA GLU A 79 20.22 -0.49 6.00
C GLU A 79 18.85 0.18 6.06
N TYR A 80 18.72 1.35 5.42
CA TYR A 80 17.44 2.07 5.30
C TYR A 80 16.36 1.23 4.61
N CYS A 81 16.69 0.59 3.48
CA CYS A 81 15.74 -0.25 2.74
C CYS A 81 15.25 -1.43 3.59
N GLU A 82 16.18 -2.14 4.24
CA GLU A 82 15.86 -3.28 5.09
C GLU A 82 15.06 -2.89 6.33
N ARG A 83 15.45 -1.81 7.02
CA ARG A 83 14.74 -1.33 8.21
C ARG A 83 13.33 -0.88 7.87
N THR A 84 13.16 -0.06 6.83
CA THR A 84 11.85 0.47 6.45
C THR A 84 10.89 -0.62 5.99
N LYS A 85 11.39 -1.66 5.29
CA LYS A 85 10.60 -2.88 5.01
C LYS A 85 10.07 -3.52 6.28
N ASN A 86 10.93 -3.71 7.29
CA ASN A 86 10.52 -4.34 8.54
C ASN A 86 9.53 -3.48 9.34
N GLU A 87 9.73 -2.16 9.38
CA GLU A 87 8.81 -1.21 10.02
C GLU A 87 7.44 -1.21 9.35
N CYS A 88 7.40 -1.14 8.02
CA CYS A 88 6.17 -1.17 7.23
C CYS A 88 5.44 -2.52 7.41
N LEU A 89 6.17 -3.64 7.31
CA LEU A 89 5.61 -4.98 7.49
C LEU A 89 5.04 -5.18 8.90
N ASN A 90 5.74 -4.71 9.94
CA ASN A 90 5.25 -4.80 11.31
C ASN A 90 3.95 -4.03 11.51
N GLN A 91 3.81 -2.84 10.91
CA GLN A 91 2.56 -2.08 10.98
C GLN A 91 1.46 -2.73 10.14
N PHE A 92 1.79 -3.22 8.96
CA PHE A 92 0.86 -3.92 8.08
C PHE A 92 0.30 -5.20 8.72
N ASP A 93 1.14 -5.99 9.38
CA ASP A 93 0.72 -7.22 10.07
C ASP A 93 -0.15 -6.92 11.30
N ASN A 94 -0.15 -5.68 11.80
CA ASN A 94 -1.05 -5.20 12.85
C ASN A 94 -2.36 -4.58 12.31
N LEU A 95 -2.52 -4.45 10.99
CA LEU A 95 -3.78 -3.96 10.42
C LEU A 95 -4.93 -4.93 10.73
N PRO A 96 -6.16 -4.42 10.87
CA PRO A 96 -7.34 -5.26 10.94
C PRO A 96 -7.44 -6.20 9.73
N SER A 97 -8.17 -7.30 9.91
CA SER A 97 -8.51 -8.21 8.82
C SER A 97 -9.32 -7.51 7.72
N ASP A 98 -9.36 -8.08 6.51
CA ASP A 98 -10.15 -7.51 5.41
C ASP A 98 -11.64 -7.36 5.76
N SER A 99 -12.21 -8.29 6.53
CA SER A 99 -13.58 -8.19 7.02
C SER A 99 -13.78 -7.03 7.99
N GLU A 100 -12.80 -6.75 8.85
CA GLU A 100 -12.86 -5.64 9.80
C GLU A 100 -12.66 -4.31 9.08
N LEU A 101 -11.74 -4.24 8.11
CA LEU A 101 -11.56 -3.07 7.23
C LEU A 101 -12.83 -2.76 6.42
N VAL A 102 -13.51 -3.79 5.89
CA VAL A 102 -14.81 -3.62 5.22
C VAL A 102 -15.84 -3.05 6.17
N LYS A 103 -15.93 -3.58 7.40
CA LYS A 103 -16.86 -3.07 8.40
C LYS A 103 -16.58 -1.59 8.73
N ASP A 104 -15.33 -1.27 9.03
CA ASP A 104 -14.85 0.08 9.33
C ASP A 104 -15.12 1.05 8.16
N GLY A 105 -14.89 0.60 6.93
CA GLY A 105 -15.22 1.35 5.72
C GLY A 105 -16.72 1.64 5.58
N ILE A 106 -17.59 0.65 5.78
CA ILE A 106 -19.06 0.85 5.71
C ILE A 106 -19.54 1.84 6.78
N GLU A 107 -18.94 1.82 7.97
CA GLU A 107 -19.30 2.71 9.08
C GLU A 107 -18.91 4.18 8.79
N ASN A 108 -17.84 4.41 8.03
CA ASN A 108 -17.32 5.75 7.74
C ASN A 108 -17.71 6.31 6.36
N PHE A 109 -18.09 5.46 5.39
CA PHE A 109 -18.39 5.88 4.02
C PHE A 109 -19.81 5.44 3.58
N GLY A 110 -20.69 6.42 3.38
CA GLY A 110 -22.04 6.19 2.83
C GLY A 110 -22.01 5.45 1.48
N PHE A 111 -21.01 5.75 0.64
CA PHE A 111 -20.78 5.06 -0.63
C PHE A 111 -20.59 3.55 -0.46
N LEU A 112 -19.79 3.11 0.51
CA LEU A 112 -19.56 1.67 0.76
C LEU A 112 -20.81 0.99 1.32
N LYS A 113 -21.60 1.73 2.12
CA LYS A 113 -22.90 1.25 2.61
C LYS A 113 -23.87 0.96 1.45
N GLU A 114 -23.98 1.89 0.50
CA GLU A 114 -24.81 1.70 -0.71
C GLU A 114 -24.34 0.51 -1.57
N LYS A 115 -23.01 0.34 -1.73
CA LYS A 115 -22.44 -0.79 -2.49
C LYS A 115 -22.71 -2.14 -1.80
N LYS A 116 -22.68 -2.19 -0.47
CA LYS A 116 -23.00 -3.41 0.30
C LYS A 116 -24.40 -3.92 0.01
N ASP A 117 -25.38 -3.02 -0.06
CA ASP A 117 -26.78 -3.36 -0.32
C ASP A 117 -27.01 -3.95 -1.73
N SER A 118 -26.03 -3.78 -2.62
CA SER A 118 -26.00 -4.38 -3.97
C SER A 118 -25.38 -5.80 -4.01
N ASN A 119 -25.14 -6.43 -2.84
CA ASN A 119 -24.56 -7.77 -2.70
C ASN A 119 -23.15 -7.95 -3.32
N LEU A 120 -22.38 -6.85 -3.39
CA LEU A 120 -20.99 -6.86 -3.84
C LEU A 120 -20.06 -7.36 -2.72
N ASN A 121 -19.05 -8.16 -3.08
CA ASN A 121 -17.98 -8.50 -2.16
C ASN A 121 -16.98 -7.34 -2.05
N LEU A 122 -17.10 -6.52 -0.99
CA LEU A 122 -16.29 -5.31 -0.83
C LEU A 122 -14.80 -5.60 -0.61
N THR A 123 -14.41 -6.81 -0.18
CA THR A 123 -12.99 -7.18 -0.03
C THR A 123 -12.26 -7.19 -1.38
N GLU A 124 -12.97 -7.44 -2.47
CA GLU A 124 -12.41 -7.40 -3.83
C GLU A 124 -12.00 -5.99 -4.28
N TYR A 125 -12.41 -4.96 -3.54
CA TYR A 125 -12.07 -3.57 -3.83
C TYR A 125 -11.01 -3.01 -2.87
N LEU A 126 -10.64 -3.77 -1.83
CA LEU A 126 -9.52 -3.39 -0.96
C LEU A 126 -8.20 -3.46 -1.75
N ILE A 127 -7.43 -2.37 -1.63
CA ILE A 127 -6.06 -2.27 -2.10
C ILE A 127 -5.20 -1.60 -1.02
N PHE A 128 -3.93 -1.91 -1.04
CA PHE A 128 -2.93 -1.42 -0.09
C PHE A 128 -1.91 -0.62 -0.88
N ILE A 129 -1.99 0.71 -0.79
CA ILE A 129 -1.10 1.63 -1.50
C ILE A 129 0.30 1.54 -0.89
N LEU A 130 1.33 1.57 -1.73
CA LEU A 130 2.71 1.64 -1.27
C LEU A 130 3.45 2.74 -2.02
N TYR A 131 4.19 3.54 -1.26
CA TYR A 131 5.14 4.52 -1.79
C TYR A 131 6.56 4.07 -1.47
N PHE A 132 7.46 4.40 -2.37
CA PHE A 132 8.85 3.97 -2.32
C PHE A 132 9.78 5.17 -2.35
N ALA A 133 10.93 5.04 -1.71
CA ALA A 133 12.03 5.98 -1.79
C ALA A 133 13.15 5.36 -2.62
N LYS A 134 13.85 6.19 -3.39
CA LYS A 134 15.07 5.82 -4.11
C LYS A 134 16.24 6.61 -3.52
N GLN A 135 17.44 6.05 -3.61
CA GLN A 135 18.65 6.77 -3.28
C GLN A 135 18.82 7.96 -4.22
N ASP A 136 18.91 9.17 -3.68
CA ASP A 136 19.33 10.35 -4.45
C ASP A 136 20.75 10.12 -5.00
N GLU A 137 20.97 10.54 -6.26
CA GLU A 137 22.28 10.47 -6.93
C GLU A 137 23.32 11.44 -6.33
#